data_AF-A0AAD7CMZ8-F1
#
_entry.id   AF-A0AAD7CMZ8-F1
#
_cell.length_a   1.000
_cell.length_b   1.000
_cell.length_c   1.000
_cell.angle_alpha   90.00
_cell.angle_beta   90.00
_cell.angle_gamma   90.00
#
_symmetry.space_group_name_H-M   'P 1'
#
loop_
_entity.id
_entity.type
_entity.pdbx_description
1 polymer ?
#
loop_
_entity_poly.entity_id
_entity_poly.type
_entity_poly.pdbx_seq_one_letter_code
_entity_poly.pdbx_strand_id
1 'polypeptide(L)'
;MSFMKNKEKRTVNHLEQNIVKGMNCLKTIAQIIAVILYCLCLCHPYALHVHGLRMENLTLGPFHAEVKDYIWKLIKHPELLLSNTLDSYHLATLDGKPWSNPKVCAACMKLLPTHLNVKPLLVAGLTGALTCWECLTSEFKQGGAVDLSLDAEKELAFMASTNDANEGLLSMWQRFSWESPSSTVGHFEAQVMFACNETQEFMDTYMDTKTDHQFLRQEACSMDKSGVEKARWADLTAHMQKKVGAKLATDAKNTEKAFNETARLMEVGLKLDITEIKRMKSDDLKDQLEMHQQHRDKKILMLKGKKCTR
;
A
#
# COMPACT_ATOMS: atom_id res chain seq x y z
N MET A 1 1.33 -5.87 16.85
CA MET A 1 1.16 -4.40 16.88
C MET A 1 2.52 -3.70 17.07
N SER A 2 3.46 -3.87 16.14
CA SER A 2 4.81 -3.26 16.23
C SER A 2 4.84 -1.80 15.71
N PHE A 3 3.91 -1.44 14.82
CA PHE A 3 3.84 -0.16 14.10
C PHE A 3 3.50 1.08 14.95
N MET A 4 3.02 0.91 16.19
CA MET A 4 2.59 2.05 17.02
C MET A 4 3.76 2.84 17.62
N LYS A 5 4.97 2.26 17.67
CA LYS A 5 6.14 2.87 18.33
C LYS A 5 6.63 4.14 17.63
N ASN A 6 6.43 4.25 16.32
CA ASN A 6 6.96 5.35 15.49
C ASN A 6 5.89 6.38 15.07
N LYS A 7 4.67 6.28 15.59
CA LYS A 7 3.55 7.16 15.24
C LYS A 7 3.61 8.50 15.96
N GLU A 8 3.11 9.54 15.29
CA GLU A 8 2.93 10.89 15.84
C GLU A 8 1.95 10.95 17.02
N LYS A 9 0.88 10.15 16.96
CA LYS A 9 0.06 9.79 18.13
C LYS A 9 0.13 8.29 18.30
N ARG A 10 0.58 7.80 19.46
CA ARG A 10 0.74 6.36 19.77
C ARG A 10 -0.58 5.62 20.00
N THR A 11 -1.67 6.16 19.49
CA THR A 11 -3.00 5.57 19.52
C THR A 11 -3.37 5.06 18.12
N VAL A 12 -4.31 4.12 18.08
CA VAL A 12 -4.91 3.67 16.82
C VAL A 12 -5.75 4.82 16.30
N ASN A 13 -5.36 5.40 15.16
CA ASN A 13 -6.13 6.50 14.57
C ASN A 13 -7.46 5.98 13.99
N HIS A 14 -8.38 6.88 13.63
CA HIS A 14 -9.69 6.46 13.12
C HIS A 14 -9.60 5.54 11.90
N LEU A 15 -8.65 5.81 10.99
CA LEU A 15 -8.42 4.99 9.81
C LEU A 15 -8.00 3.56 10.19
N GLU A 16 -7.03 3.42 11.08
CA GLU A 16 -6.56 2.12 11.53
C GLU A 16 -7.61 1.36 12.34
N GLN A 17 -8.40 2.06 13.16
CA GLN A 17 -9.54 1.43 13.84
C GLN A 17 -10.54 0.89 12.81
N ASN A 18 -10.79 1.63 11.73
CA ASN A 18 -11.64 1.18 10.64
C ASN A 18 -11.04 -0.02 9.91
N ILE A 19 -9.72 -0.04 9.67
CA ILE A 19 -9.02 -1.19 9.08
C ILE A 19 -9.16 -2.42 10.00
N VAL A 20 -8.88 -2.28 11.30
CA VAL A 20 -9.00 -3.38 12.27
C VAL A 20 -10.44 -3.89 12.34
N LYS A 21 -11.43 -3.00 12.34
CA LYS A 21 -12.85 -3.38 12.28
C LYS A 21 -13.17 -4.12 10.98
N GLY A 22 -12.67 -3.64 9.84
CA GLY A 22 -12.83 -4.29 8.54
C GLY A 22 -12.20 -5.68 8.51
N MET A 23 -11.00 -5.86 9.06
CA MET A 23 -10.31 -7.15 9.13
C MET A 23 -11.05 -8.20 9.96
N ASN A 24 -11.91 -7.78 10.90
CA ASN A 24 -12.74 -8.68 11.71
C ASN A 24 -14.18 -8.79 11.18
N CYS A 25 -14.54 -8.06 10.12
CA CYS A 25 -15.88 -8.06 9.55
C CYS A 25 -16.01 -9.18 8.51
N LEU A 26 -16.93 -10.14 8.74
CA LEU A 26 -17.15 -11.28 7.83
C LEU A 26 -17.46 -10.84 6.38
N LYS A 27 -18.21 -9.74 6.21
CA LYS A 27 -18.53 -9.21 4.87
C LYS A 27 -17.30 -8.67 4.15
N THR A 28 -16.44 -7.96 4.88
CA THR A 28 -15.20 -7.40 4.35
C THR A 28 -14.20 -8.50 4.02
N ILE A 29 -14.10 -9.53 4.87
CA ILE A 29 -13.25 -10.70 4.57
C ILE A 29 -13.72 -11.39 3.29
N ALA A 30 -15.03 -11.58 3.10
CA ALA A 30 -15.56 -12.19 1.87
C ALA A 30 -15.21 -11.38 0.60
N GLN A 31 -15.27 -10.04 0.68
CA GLN A 31 -14.84 -9.15 -0.40
C GLN A 31 -13.33 -9.25 -0.65
N ILE A 32 -12.52 -9.25 0.41
CA ILE A 32 -11.07 -9.40 0.32
C ILE A 32 -10.71 -10.72 -0.36
N ILE A 33 -11.37 -11.83 -0.01
CA ILE A 33 -11.14 -13.13 -0.65
C ILE A 33 -11.45 -13.05 -2.16
N ALA A 34 -12.59 -12.48 -2.55
CA ALA A 34 -12.95 -12.33 -3.97
C ALA A 34 -11.90 -11.51 -4.75
N VAL A 35 -11.43 -10.39 -4.17
CA VAL A 35 -10.38 -9.55 -4.77
C VAL A 35 -9.05 -10.30 -4.86
N ILE A 36 -8.65 -11.01 -3.80
CA ILE A 36 -7.42 -11.79 -3.80
C ILE A 36 -7.46 -12.86 -4.89
N LEU A 37 -8.56 -13.60 -5.01
CA LEU A 37 -8.72 -14.63 -6.04
C LEU A 37 -8.60 -14.03 -7.44
N TYR A 38 -9.27 -12.90 -7.70
CA TYR A 38 -9.14 -12.16 -8.96
C TYR A 38 -7.68 -11.73 -9.24
N CYS A 39 -6.98 -11.21 -8.23
CA CYS A 39 -5.59 -10.80 -8.38
C CYS A 39 -4.66 -11.98 -8.69
N LEU A 40 -4.84 -13.11 -8.00
CA LEU A 40 -4.01 -14.31 -8.18
C LEU A 40 -4.27 -15.00 -9.52
N CYS A 41 -5.53 -15.03 -9.97
CA CYS A 41 -5.92 -15.77 -11.16
C CYS A 41 -5.70 -14.98 -12.46
N LEU A 42 -5.81 -13.65 -12.40
CA LEU A 42 -5.79 -12.79 -13.58
C LEU A 42 -4.74 -11.69 -13.49
N CYS A 43 -4.81 -10.81 -12.49
CA CYS A 43 -3.96 -9.60 -12.49
C CYS A 43 -2.47 -9.94 -12.48
N HIS A 44 -2.07 -10.93 -11.69
CA HIS A 44 -0.68 -11.32 -11.60
C HIS A 44 -0.17 -12.03 -12.87
N PRO A 45 -0.85 -13.07 -13.40
CA PRO A 45 -0.49 -13.63 -14.71
C PRO A 45 -0.49 -12.60 -15.85
N TYR A 46 -1.47 -11.69 -15.88
CA TYR A 46 -1.53 -10.60 -16.84
C TYR A 46 -0.29 -9.71 -16.74
N ALA A 47 0.04 -9.23 -15.53
CA ALA A 47 1.22 -8.41 -15.31
C ALA A 47 2.50 -9.14 -15.74
N LEU A 48 2.66 -10.43 -15.39
CA LEU A 48 3.81 -11.20 -15.84
C LEU A 48 3.91 -11.31 -17.35
N HIS A 49 2.79 -11.50 -18.06
CA HIS A 49 2.76 -11.59 -19.52
C HIS A 49 3.16 -10.25 -20.17
N VAL A 50 2.59 -9.16 -19.68
CA VAL A 50 2.83 -7.80 -20.21
C VAL A 50 4.26 -7.32 -19.90
N HIS A 51 4.80 -7.65 -18.72
CA HIS A 51 6.13 -7.22 -18.28
C HIS A 51 7.26 -8.13 -18.83
N GLY A 52 7.03 -9.44 -18.94
CA GLY A 52 8.09 -10.42 -19.17
C GLY A 52 8.66 -10.43 -20.59
N LEU A 53 7.96 -9.85 -21.56
CA LEU A 53 8.28 -10.00 -22.98
C LEU A 53 8.75 -8.72 -23.68
N ARG A 54 8.87 -7.58 -22.96
CA ARG A 54 9.09 -6.24 -23.58
C ARG A 54 8.21 -6.06 -24.82
N MET A 55 6.95 -6.48 -24.71
CA MET A 55 6.07 -6.44 -25.87
C MET A 55 5.78 -5.00 -26.24
N GLU A 56 5.53 -4.79 -27.52
CA GLU A 56 4.95 -3.55 -27.98
C GLU A 56 3.51 -3.47 -27.47
N ASN A 57 3.11 -2.32 -26.92
CA ASN A 57 1.77 -2.12 -26.38
C ASN A 57 0.67 -2.39 -27.43
N LEU A 58 0.93 -2.02 -28.70
CA LEU A 58 -0.05 -2.13 -29.78
C LEU A 58 -0.31 -3.57 -30.25
N THR A 59 0.51 -4.54 -29.84
CA THR A 59 0.33 -5.96 -30.18
C THR A 59 -0.48 -6.74 -29.15
N LEU A 60 -0.96 -6.09 -28.07
CA LEU A 60 -1.68 -6.75 -26.98
C LEU A 60 -3.13 -7.14 -27.30
N GLY A 61 -3.68 -6.70 -28.44
CA GLY A 61 -5.09 -6.90 -28.78
C GLY A 61 -5.60 -8.34 -28.68
N PRO A 62 -4.92 -9.33 -29.30
CA PRO A 62 -5.30 -10.74 -29.18
C PRO A 62 -5.29 -11.24 -27.72
N PHE A 63 -4.28 -10.85 -26.94
CA PHE A 63 -4.18 -11.23 -25.53
C PHE A 63 -5.31 -10.60 -24.69
N HIS A 64 -5.71 -9.36 -24.97
CA HIS A 64 -6.86 -8.74 -24.32
C HIS A 64 -8.18 -9.46 -24.63
N ALA A 65 -8.32 -10.05 -25.82
CA ALA A 65 -9.47 -10.90 -26.15
C ALA A 65 -9.47 -12.18 -25.29
N GLU A 66 -8.32 -12.86 -25.17
CA GLU A 66 -8.16 -14.04 -24.31
C GLU A 66 -8.48 -13.73 -22.84
N VAL A 67 -8.03 -12.58 -22.32
CA VAL A 67 -8.35 -12.12 -20.97
C VAL A 67 -9.86 -11.98 -20.76
N LYS A 68 -10.58 -11.38 -21.73
CA LYS A 68 -12.04 -11.21 -21.65
C LYS A 68 -12.77 -12.55 -21.68
N ASP A 69 -12.37 -13.45 -22.58
CA ASP A 69 -12.93 -14.80 -22.66
C ASP A 69 -12.70 -15.60 -21.38
N TYR A 70 -11.51 -15.47 -20.80
CA TYR A 70 -11.18 -16.09 -19.53
C TYR A 70 -12.03 -15.54 -18.36
N ILE A 71 -12.21 -14.22 -18.26
CA ILE A 71 -13.10 -13.63 -17.24
C ILE A 71 -14.53 -14.16 -17.41
N TRP A 72 -15.02 -14.22 -18.66
CA TRP A 72 -16.35 -14.72 -18.95
C TRP A 72 -16.51 -16.20 -18.57
N LYS A 73 -15.50 -17.03 -18.81
CA LYS A 73 -15.44 -18.42 -18.34
C LYS A 73 -15.55 -18.49 -16.81
N LEU A 74 -14.86 -17.63 -16.07
CA LEU A 74 -14.93 -17.58 -14.61
C LEU A 74 -16.29 -17.09 -14.08
N ILE A 75 -16.96 -16.18 -14.80
CA ILE A 75 -18.32 -15.74 -14.47
C ILE A 75 -19.30 -16.92 -14.57
N LYS A 76 -19.17 -17.74 -15.63
CA LYS A 76 -20.02 -18.93 -15.83
C LYS A 76 -19.70 -20.06 -14.85
N HIS A 77 -18.42 -20.23 -14.55
CA HIS A 77 -17.90 -21.34 -13.77
C HIS A 77 -17.06 -20.86 -12.58
N PRO A 78 -17.64 -20.11 -11.62
CA PRO A 78 -16.90 -19.56 -10.48
C PRO A 78 -16.32 -20.64 -9.56
N GLU A 79 -16.87 -21.86 -9.60
CA GLU A 79 -16.35 -23.03 -8.90
C GLU A 79 -14.89 -23.35 -9.24
N LEU A 80 -14.39 -22.94 -10.41
CA LEU A 80 -12.99 -23.10 -10.79
C LEU A 80 -12.05 -22.39 -9.82
N LEU A 81 -12.46 -21.25 -9.25
CA LEU A 81 -11.70 -20.48 -8.25
C LEU A 81 -12.07 -20.83 -6.81
N LEU A 82 -13.24 -21.43 -6.60
CA LEU A 82 -13.77 -21.74 -5.28
C LEU A 82 -13.56 -23.20 -4.87
N SER A 83 -12.95 -24.01 -5.73
CA SER A 83 -12.55 -25.38 -5.42
C SER A 83 -11.55 -25.38 -4.26
N ASN A 84 -11.80 -26.16 -3.21
CA ASN A 84 -10.96 -26.23 -2.01
C ASN A 84 -9.63 -27.02 -2.22
N THR A 85 -9.06 -26.97 -3.43
CA THR A 85 -7.87 -27.72 -3.82
C THR A 85 -6.83 -26.77 -4.40
N LEU A 86 -5.59 -26.85 -3.90
CA LEU A 86 -4.49 -26.00 -4.39
C LEU A 86 -4.06 -26.36 -5.81
N ASP A 87 -4.27 -27.62 -6.23
CA ASP A 87 -3.86 -28.14 -7.54
C ASP A 87 -4.81 -27.73 -8.69
N SER A 88 -5.87 -26.96 -8.42
CA SER A 88 -6.81 -26.50 -9.46
C SER A 88 -6.26 -25.38 -10.35
N TYR A 89 -5.02 -24.92 -10.11
CA TYR A 89 -4.42 -23.77 -10.77
C TYR A 89 -4.43 -23.84 -12.31
N HIS A 90 -4.30 -25.03 -12.90
CA HIS A 90 -4.30 -25.23 -14.35
C HIS A 90 -5.55 -24.72 -15.06
N LEU A 91 -6.70 -24.82 -14.40
CA LEU A 91 -7.99 -24.36 -14.94
C LEU A 91 -8.39 -23.00 -14.35
N ALA A 92 -7.82 -22.68 -13.21
CA ALA A 92 -8.22 -21.56 -12.37
C ALA A 92 -7.38 -20.31 -12.60
N THR A 93 -6.18 -20.38 -13.18
CA THR A 93 -5.34 -19.21 -13.53
C THR A 93 -5.38 -18.92 -15.03
N LEU A 94 -5.14 -17.67 -15.42
CA LEU A 94 -5.13 -17.23 -16.83
C LEU A 94 -4.05 -17.96 -17.65
N ASP A 95 -2.87 -18.17 -17.07
CA ASP A 95 -1.71 -18.79 -17.74
C ASP A 95 -1.56 -20.29 -17.44
N GLY A 96 -2.46 -20.86 -16.63
CA GLY A 96 -2.42 -22.27 -16.22
C GLY A 96 -1.24 -22.63 -15.31
N LYS A 97 -0.53 -21.63 -14.75
CA LYS A 97 0.66 -21.83 -13.92
C LYS A 97 0.31 -21.89 -12.43
N PRO A 98 1.21 -22.42 -11.56
CA PRO A 98 0.98 -22.45 -10.13
C PRO A 98 0.71 -21.05 -9.55
N TRP A 99 -0.09 -20.99 -8.49
CA TRP A 99 -0.41 -19.74 -7.79
C TRP A 99 0.85 -18.98 -7.41
N SER A 100 0.94 -17.70 -7.77
CA SER A 100 2.09 -16.85 -7.45
C SER A 100 2.38 -16.74 -5.96
N ASN A 101 1.33 -16.83 -5.13
CA ASN A 101 1.45 -16.92 -3.69
C ASN A 101 0.59 -18.07 -3.13
N PRO A 102 1.15 -19.29 -3.05
CA PRO A 102 0.42 -20.47 -2.57
C PRO A 102 -0.07 -20.32 -1.13
N LYS A 103 0.66 -19.57 -0.28
CA LYS A 103 0.27 -19.33 1.12
C LYS A 103 -1.01 -18.51 1.21
N VAL A 104 -1.12 -17.46 0.39
CA VAL A 104 -2.31 -16.62 0.33
C VAL A 104 -3.49 -17.41 -0.25
N CYS A 105 -3.27 -18.18 -1.32
CA CYS A 105 -4.31 -19.05 -1.87
C CYS A 105 -4.82 -20.06 -0.83
N ALA A 106 -3.92 -20.76 -0.13
CA ALA A 106 -4.29 -21.69 0.93
C ALA A 106 -5.08 -21.03 2.08
N ALA A 107 -4.73 -19.79 2.45
CA ALA A 107 -5.46 -19.04 3.45
C ALA A 107 -6.88 -18.69 2.98
N CYS A 108 -7.05 -18.27 1.71
CA CYS A 108 -8.37 -18.05 1.11
C CYS A 108 -9.21 -19.33 1.11
N MET A 109 -8.65 -20.45 0.65
CA MET A 109 -9.34 -21.74 0.59
C MET A 109 -9.82 -22.20 1.96
N LYS A 110 -8.99 -22.03 3.01
CA LYS A 110 -9.38 -22.34 4.40
C LYS A 110 -10.55 -21.51 4.90
N LEU A 111 -10.70 -20.27 4.41
CA LEU A 111 -11.74 -19.33 4.82
C LEU A 111 -13.03 -19.46 4.00
N LEU A 112 -12.98 -20.05 2.80
CA LEU A 112 -14.16 -20.23 1.94
C LEU A 112 -15.34 -20.93 2.64
N PRO A 113 -15.16 -22.05 3.38
CA PRO A 113 -16.28 -22.74 4.04
C PRO A 113 -17.00 -21.88 5.07
N THR A 114 -16.29 -20.94 5.72
CA THR A 114 -16.84 -20.08 6.78
C THR A 114 -17.51 -18.82 6.25
N HIS A 115 -17.41 -18.52 4.95
CA HIS A 115 -17.90 -17.28 4.36
C HIS A 115 -18.86 -17.54 3.19
N LEU A 116 -20.15 -17.67 3.51
CA LEU A 116 -21.22 -18.08 2.60
C LEU A 116 -21.42 -17.15 1.37
N ASN A 117 -20.91 -15.92 1.40
CA ASN A 117 -21.18 -14.89 0.38
C ASN A 117 -20.03 -14.66 -0.62
N VAL A 118 -18.96 -15.45 -0.59
CA VAL A 118 -17.81 -15.22 -1.51
C VAL A 118 -18.21 -15.43 -2.97
N LYS A 119 -18.97 -16.48 -3.29
CA LYS A 119 -19.40 -16.77 -4.68
C LYS A 119 -20.14 -15.61 -5.36
N PRO A 120 -21.24 -15.06 -4.80
CA PRO A 120 -21.94 -13.95 -5.44
C PRO A 120 -21.08 -12.68 -5.52
N LEU A 121 -20.21 -12.42 -4.54
CA LEU A 121 -19.28 -11.29 -4.58
C LEU A 121 -18.23 -11.44 -5.68
N LEU A 122 -17.68 -12.63 -5.84
CA LEU A 122 -16.71 -12.95 -6.88
C LEU A 122 -17.34 -12.77 -8.27
N VAL A 123 -18.54 -13.33 -8.49
CA VAL A 123 -19.25 -13.19 -9.78
C VAL A 123 -19.54 -11.72 -10.06
N ALA A 124 -20.07 -10.96 -9.10
CA ALA A 124 -20.33 -9.54 -9.28
C ALA A 124 -19.04 -8.74 -9.59
N GLY A 125 -17.95 -9.04 -8.90
CA GLY A 125 -16.63 -8.45 -9.13
C GLY A 125 -16.08 -8.76 -10.53
N LEU A 126 -16.20 -10.02 -10.98
CA LEU A 126 -15.78 -10.45 -12.31
C LEU A 126 -16.63 -9.81 -13.42
N THR A 127 -17.94 -9.69 -13.23
CA THR A 127 -18.81 -8.98 -14.19
C THR A 127 -18.40 -7.51 -14.31
N GLY A 128 -18.17 -6.83 -13.18
CA GLY A 128 -17.66 -5.46 -13.19
C GLY A 128 -16.29 -5.34 -13.85
N ALA A 129 -15.39 -6.29 -13.58
CA ALA A 129 -14.08 -6.35 -14.20
C ALA A 129 -14.19 -6.53 -15.73
N LEU A 130 -15.06 -7.42 -16.22
CA LEU A 130 -15.28 -7.63 -17.65
C LEU A 130 -15.71 -6.32 -18.34
N THR A 131 -16.68 -5.61 -17.76
CA THR A 131 -17.10 -4.29 -18.28
C THR A 131 -15.94 -3.29 -18.29
N CYS A 132 -15.11 -3.26 -17.25
CA CYS A 132 -13.91 -2.43 -17.24
C CYS A 132 -12.93 -2.82 -18.35
N TRP A 133 -12.69 -4.11 -18.57
CA TRP A 133 -11.81 -4.59 -19.64
C TRP A 133 -12.35 -4.24 -21.03
N GLU A 134 -13.66 -4.34 -21.25
CA GLU A 134 -14.29 -3.92 -22.51
C GLU A 134 -14.07 -2.43 -22.79
N CYS A 135 -14.21 -1.58 -21.77
CA CYS A 135 -13.93 -0.15 -21.89
C CYS A 135 -12.44 0.14 -22.14
N LEU A 136 -11.56 -0.46 -21.33
CA LEU A 136 -10.10 -0.24 -21.39
C LEU A 136 -9.47 -0.75 -22.68
N THR A 137 -10.02 -1.80 -23.29
CA THR A 137 -9.46 -2.44 -24.48
C THR A 137 -10.25 -2.11 -25.75
N SER A 138 -11.08 -1.06 -25.70
CA SER A 138 -11.97 -0.68 -26.80
C SER A 138 -11.21 -0.26 -28.07
N GLU A 139 -10.02 0.32 -27.92
CA GLU A 139 -9.12 0.70 -29.02
C GLU A 139 -8.50 -0.52 -29.75
N PHE A 140 -8.41 -1.66 -29.07
CA PHE A 140 -7.90 -2.93 -29.60
C PHE A 140 -9.00 -3.82 -30.22
N LYS A 141 -10.20 -3.28 -30.43
CA LYS A 141 -11.29 -4.03 -31.05
C LYS A 141 -10.90 -4.46 -32.47
N GLN A 142 -11.31 -5.66 -32.87
CA GLN A 142 -11.16 -6.12 -34.25
C GLN A 142 -11.81 -5.12 -35.24
N GLY A 143 -11.07 -4.74 -36.28
CA GLY A 143 -11.43 -3.67 -37.21
C GLY A 143 -11.32 -2.25 -36.64
N GLY A 144 -10.73 -2.08 -35.46
CA GLY A 144 -10.38 -0.79 -34.87
C GLY A 144 -9.07 -0.22 -35.43
N ALA A 145 -8.72 1.01 -35.04
CA ALA A 145 -7.54 1.70 -35.57
C ALA A 145 -6.25 0.88 -35.35
N VAL A 146 -6.05 0.32 -34.16
CA VAL A 146 -4.85 -0.46 -33.81
C VAL A 146 -4.78 -1.78 -34.58
N ASP A 147 -5.93 -2.44 -34.81
CA ASP A 147 -6.01 -3.69 -35.57
C ASP A 147 -5.73 -3.47 -37.06
N LEU A 148 -6.20 -2.35 -37.62
CA LEU A 148 -6.03 -1.98 -39.02
C LEU A 148 -4.67 -1.34 -39.33
N SER A 149 -3.93 -0.89 -38.32
CA SER A 149 -2.60 -0.30 -38.50
C SER A 149 -1.61 -1.32 -39.06
N LEU A 150 -0.79 -0.85 -40.00
CA LEU A 150 0.31 -1.61 -40.58
C LEU A 150 1.41 -1.85 -39.54
N ASP A 151 2.17 -2.93 -39.68
CA ASP A 151 3.29 -3.22 -38.78
C ASP A 151 4.34 -2.09 -38.79
N ALA A 152 4.55 -1.44 -39.94
CA ALA A 152 5.43 -0.27 -40.04
C ALA A 152 4.92 0.95 -39.24
N GLU A 153 3.59 1.13 -39.14
CA GLU A 153 3.02 2.22 -38.33
C GLU A 153 3.12 1.91 -36.84
N LYS A 154 2.96 0.63 -36.46
CA LYS A 154 3.14 0.12 -35.10
C LYS A 154 4.60 0.30 -34.64
N GLU A 155 5.57 -0.10 -35.47
CA GLU A 155 7.00 0.12 -35.21
C GLU A 155 7.35 1.61 -35.04
N LEU A 156 6.78 2.51 -35.86
CA LEU A 156 6.98 3.96 -35.71
C LEU A 156 6.34 4.51 -34.42
N ALA A 157 5.22 3.93 -34.00
CA ALA A 157 4.50 4.28 -32.78
C ALA A 157 4.89 3.40 -31.58
N PHE A 158 6.08 2.78 -31.63
CA PHE A 158 6.52 1.84 -30.61
C PHE A 158 6.42 2.45 -29.22
N MET A 159 5.65 1.76 -28.37
CA MET A 159 5.56 2.03 -26.94
C MET A 159 5.75 0.72 -26.21
N ALA A 160 6.64 0.70 -25.23
CA ALA A 160 6.77 -0.44 -24.34
C ALA A 160 5.41 -0.70 -23.66
N SER A 161 5.05 -1.97 -23.53
CA SER A 161 3.82 -2.43 -22.88
C SER A 161 3.70 -1.98 -21.41
N THR A 162 4.81 -1.62 -20.77
CA THR A 162 4.87 -1.10 -19.42
C THR A 162 5.61 0.22 -19.38
N ASN A 163 5.21 1.08 -18.43
CA ASN A 163 5.91 2.31 -18.13
C ASN A 163 7.19 2.05 -17.28
N ASP A 164 7.67 0.81 -17.19
CA ASP A 164 8.78 0.39 -16.31
C ASP A 164 10.08 1.15 -16.64
N ALA A 165 10.31 1.46 -17.92
CA ALA A 165 11.44 2.27 -18.35
C ALA A 165 11.35 3.74 -17.90
N ASN A 166 10.14 4.22 -17.64
CA ASN A 166 9.85 5.56 -17.11
C ASN A 166 9.51 5.52 -15.61
N GLU A 167 9.60 4.37 -14.93
CA GLU A 167 9.49 4.30 -13.48
C GLU A 167 10.69 5.05 -12.90
N GLY A 168 10.51 6.34 -12.61
CA GLY A 168 11.59 7.26 -12.30
C GLY A 168 12.50 6.83 -11.14
N LEU A 169 13.58 7.59 -10.95
CA LEU A 169 14.67 7.39 -9.98
C LEU A 169 14.25 6.88 -8.58
N LEU A 170 13.06 7.26 -8.11
CA LEU A 170 12.54 6.82 -6.81
C LEU A 170 12.26 5.31 -6.76
N SER A 171 11.71 4.73 -7.82
CA SER A 171 11.42 3.29 -7.88
C SER A 171 12.72 2.47 -7.88
N MET A 172 13.70 2.95 -8.65
CA MET A 172 15.04 2.37 -8.73
C MET A 172 15.73 2.44 -7.36
N TRP A 173 15.62 3.58 -6.66
CA TRP A 173 16.14 3.74 -5.31
C TRP A 173 15.49 2.76 -4.32
N GLN A 174 14.17 2.59 -4.38
CA GLN A 174 13.46 1.65 -3.51
C GLN A 174 13.93 0.21 -3.71
N ARG A 175 14.04 -0.25 -4.97
CA ARG A 175 14.55 -1.59 -5.28
C ARG A 175 16.00 -1.74 -4.83
N PHE A 176 16.86 -0.77 -5.15
CA PHE A 176 18.26 -0.77 -4.74
C PHE A 176 18.43 -0.84 -3.22
N SER A 177 17.64 -0.08 -2.46
CA SER A 177 17.68 -0.10 -1.00
C SER A 177 17.25 -1.45 -0.41
N TRP A 178 16.37 -2.19 -1.09
CA TRP A 178 15.97 -3.54 -0.66
C TRP A 178 17.04 -4.59 -0.98
N GLU A 179 17.62 -4.53 -2.17
CA GLU A 179 18.65 -5.48 -2.61
C GLU A 179 20.00 -5.23 -1.92
N SER A 180 20.30 -3.96 -1.62
CA SER A 180 21.55 -3.48 -1.04
C SER A 180 21.29 -2.59 0.19
N PRO A 181 20.82 -3.15 1.32
CA PRO A 181 20.42 -2.37 2.50
C PRO A 181 21.58 -1.66 3.21
N SER A 182 22.82 -2.11 2.98
CA SER A 182 24.03 -1.48 3.51
C SER A 182 24.58 -0.37 2.63
N SER A 183 24.04 -0.19 1.43
CA SER A 183 24.49 0.83 0.49
C SER A 183 23.97 2.22 0.87
N THR A 184 24.67 3.24 0.43
CA THR A 184 24.35 4.65 0.71
C THR A 184 23.59 5.27 -0.46
N VAL A 185 22.92 6.41 -0.20
CA VAL A 185 22.25 7.16 -1.27
C VAL A 185 23.28 7.66 -2.28
N GLY A 186 24.43 8.16 -1.81
CA GLY A 186 25.51 8.58 -2.69
C GLY A 186 26.03 7.44 -3.59
N HIS A 187 26.06 6.20 -3.09
CA HIS A 187 26.45 5.06 -3.91
C HIS A 187 25.41 4.75 -5.00
N PHE A 188 24.12 4.83 -4.67
CA PHE A 188 23.04 4.71 -5.67
C PHE A 188 23.11 5.82 -6.72
N GLU A 189 23.23 7.08 -6.29
CA GLU A 189 23.35 8.23 -7.18
C GLU A 189 24.55 8.08 -8.12
N ALA A 190 25.70 7.62 -7.60
CA ALA A 190 26.88 7.37 -8.41
C ALA A 190 26.65 6.26 -9.45
N GLN A 191 25.99 5.15 -9.09
CA GLN A 191 25.65 4.09 -10.04
C GLN A 191 24.67 4.54 -11.13
N VAL A 192 23.65 5.29 -10.74
CA VAL A 192 22.68 5.85 -11.68
C VAL A 192 23.37 6.82 -12.63
N MET A 193 24.18 7.74 -12.12
CA MET A 193 24.93 8.70 -12.94
C MET A 193 25.93 8.01 -13.86
N PHE A 194 26.60 6.97 -13.37
CA PHE A 194 27.52 6.16 -14.17
C PHE A 194 26.82 5.51 -15.37
N ALA A 195 25.61 4.96 -15.15
CA ALA A 195 24.80 4.36 -16.19
C ALA A 195 24.18 5.38 -17.15
N CYS A 196 23.67 6.50 -16.64
CA CYS A 196 22.98 7.51 -17.45
C CYS A 196 23.93 8.39 -18.28
N ASN A 197 25.16 8.62 -17.82
CA ASN A 197 26.13 9.48 -18.50
C ASN A 197 27.12 8.69 -19.36
N GLU A 198 26.84 7.43 -19.67
CA GLU A 198 27.72 6.56 -20.49
C GLU A 198 29.17 6.58 -19.99
N THR A 199 29.35 6.65 -18.66
CA THR A 199 30.67 6.93 -18.06
C THR A 199 31.67 5.83 -18.37
N GLN A 200 31.20 4.60 -18.62
CA GLN A 200 32.05 3.50 -19.09
C GLN A 200 32.70 3.80 -20.45
N GLU A 201 31.94 4.31 -21.43
CA GLU A 201 32.48 4.64 -22.75
C GLU A 201 33.48 5.79 -22.69
N PHE A 202 33.21 6.78 -21.83
CA PHE A 202 34.17 7.85 -21.53
C PHE A 202 35.47 7.29 -20.93
N MET A 203 35.38 6.39 -19.95
CA MET A 203 36.55 5.76 -19.34
C MET A 203 37.36 4.97 -20.36
N ASP A 204 36.69 4.19 -21.22
CA ASP A 204 37.35 3.36 -22.23
C ASP A 204 38.04 4.20 -23.33
N THR A 205 37.51 5.39 -23.64
CA THR A 205 38.03 6.27 -24.69
C THR A 205 39.16 7.19 -24.21
N TYR A 206 39.07 7.69 -22.97
CA TYR A 206 39.91 8.82 -22.52
C TYR A 206 40.81 8.51 -21.33
N MET A 207 40.67 7.37 -20.65
CA MET A 207 41.50 7.06 -19.47
C MET A 207 42.64 6.08 -19.76
N ASP A 208 43.81 6.39 -19.22
CA ASP A 208 44.94 5.47 -19.15
C ASP A 208 44.72 4.48 -18.00
N THR A 209 44.80 3.18 -18.31
CA THR A 209 44.22 2.10 -17.48
C THR A 209 44.84 1.96 -16.07
N LYS A 210 45.97 2.61 -15.77
CA LYS A 210 46.68 2.39 -14.50
C LYS A 210 46.80 3.64 -13.63
N THR A 211 47.19 4.78 -14.18
CA THR A 211 47.38 6.04 -13.45
C THR A 211 46.04 6.65 -13.06
N ASP A 212 45.10 6.70 -13.99
CA ASP A 212 43.80 7.34 -13.76
C ASP A 212 42.95 6.50 -12.80
N HIS A 213 42.99 5.18 -12.94
CA HIS A 213 42.37 4.28 -11.96
C HIS A 213 43.02 4.34 -10.57
N GLN A 214 44.32 4.65 -10.46
CA GLN A 214 44.95 4.88 -9.16
C GLN A 214 44.46 6.18 -8.54
N PHE A 215 44.35 7.26 -9.32
CA PHE A 215 43.81 8.54 -8.88
C PHE A 215 42.35 8.39 -8.42
N LEU A 216 41.48 7.77 -9.22
CA LEU A 216 40.07 7.54 -8.88
C LEU A 216 39.90 6.72 -7.59
N ARG A 217 40.73 5.70 -7.37
CA ARG A 217 40.71 4.92 -6.12
C ARG A 217 41.11 5.77 -4.91
N GLN A 218 42.09 6.66 -5.07
CA GLN A 218 42.51 7.56 -4.00
C GLN A 218 41.39 8.56 -3.66
N GLU A 219 40.75 9.15 -4.66
CA GLU A 219 39.61 10.05 -4.48
C GLU A 219 38.41 9.35 -3.84
N ALA A 220 38.05 8.15 -4.31
CA ALA A 220 36.99 7.35 -3.70
C ALA A 220 37.29 7.04 -2.23
N CYS A 221 38.52 6.66 -1.90
CA CYS A 221 38.96 6.45 -0.51
C CYS A 221 38.90 7.75 0.32
N SER A 222 39.22 8.91 -0.28
CA SER A 222 39.12 10.21 0.38
C SER A 222 37.67 10.56 0.68
N MET A 223 36.76 10.34 -0.28
CA MET A 223 35.33 10.51 -0.11
C MET A 223 34.76 9.58 0.96
N ASP A 224 35.13 8.30 1.00
CA ASP A 224 34.67 7.38 2.06
C ASP A 224 35.15 7.82 3.45
N LYS A 225 36.39 8.34 3.54
CA LYS A 225 36.95 8.88 4.78
C LYS A 225 36.30 10.20 5.21
N SER A 226 35.68 10.95 4.29
CA SER A 226 35.03 12.24 4.58
C SER A 226 33.87 12.11 5.58
N GLY A 227 33.27 10.92 5.71
CA GLY A 227 32.21 10.65 6.67
C GLY A 227 30.89 11.39 6.38
N VAL A 228 30.70 11.90 5.15
CA VAL A 228 29.51 12.66 4.74
C VAL A 228 28.21 11.92 5.03
N GLU A 229 28.16 10.61 4.73
CA GLU A 229 26.98 9.79 5.03
C GLU A 229 26.73 9.67 6.53
N LYS A 230 27.79 9.52 7.34
CA LYS A 230 27.68 9.48 8.80
C LYS A 230 27.15 10.82 9.35
N ALA A 231 27.59 11.94 8.80
CA ALA A 231 27.07 13.27 9.13
C ALA A 231 25.58 13.38 8.77
N ARG A 232 25.17 12.94 7.57
CA ARG A 232 23.76 12.92 7.16
C ARG A 232 22.90 12.08 8.11
N TRP A 233 23.36 10.90 8.51
CA TRP A 233 22.67 10.05 9.48
C TRP A 233 22.55 10.72 10.85
N ALA A 234 23.58 11.43 11.30
CA ALA A 234 23.54 12.20 12.54
C ALA A 234 22.50 13.34 12.46
N ASP A 235 22.44 14.07 11.35
CA ASP A 235 21.47 15.15 11.14
C ASP A 235 20.03 14.63 11.10
N LEU A 236 19.79 13.53 10.37
CA LEU A 236 18.49 12.87 10.34
C LEU A 236 18.07 12.41 11.73
N THR A 237 19.00 11.83 12.50
CA THR A 237 18.74 11.37 13.87
C THR A 237 18.42 12.54 14.79
N ALA A 238 19.21 13.62 14.72
CA ALA A 238 19.00 14.83 15.52
C ALA A 238 17.66 15.50 15.19
N HIS A 239 17.30 15.59 13.90
CA HIS A 239 16.01 16.09 13.47
C HIS A 239 14.85 15.23 14.01
N MET A 240 14.96 13.90 13.91
CA MET A 240 13.96 12.97 14.46
C MET A 240 13.84 13.11 15.98
N GLN A 241 14.96 13.18 16.71
CA GLN A 241 14.96 13.37 18.16
C GLN A 241 14.33 14.70 18.56
N LYS A 242 14.64 15.80 17.87
CA LYS A 242 14.02 17.11 18.09
C LYS A 242 12.51 17.06 17.87
N LYS A 243 12.07 16.39 16.79
CA LYS A 243 10.64 16.19 16.49
C LYS A 243 9.94 15.37 17.57
N VAL A 244 10.59 14.33 18.10
CA VAL A 244 10.06 13.53 19.22
C VAL A 244 10.00 14.34 20.52
N GLY A 245 11.05 15.09 20.84
CA GLY A 245 11.10 15.94 22.04
C GLY A 245 10.01 17.01 22.05
N ALA A 246 9.81 17.71 20.92
CA ALA A 246 8.74 18.70 20.77
C ALA A 246 7.34 18.07 20.96
N LYS A 247 7.15 16.83 20.50
CA LYS A 247 5.89 16.09 20.69
C LYS A 247 5.69 15.72 22.15
N LEU A 248 6.70 15.15 22.82
CA LEU A 248 6.62 14.81 24.23
C LEU A 248 6.30 16.03 25.11
N ALA A 249 6.90 17.18 24.81
CA ALA A 249 6.61 18.43 25.52
C ALA A 249 5.17 18.91 25.28
N THR A 250 4.66 18.76 24.05
CA THR A 250 3.26 19.10 23.71
C THR A 250 2.29 18.14 24.38
N ASP A 251 2.58 16.84 24.40
CA ASP A 251 1.78 15.83 25.06
C ASP A 251 1.74 16.06 26.57
N ALA A 252 2.88 16.35 27.21
CA ALA A 252 2.96 16.69 28.62
C ALA A 252 2.07 17.90 28.97
N LYS A 253 2.15 18.98 28.18
CA LYS A 253 1.29 20.16 28.33
C LYS A 253 -0.19 19.83 28.14
N ASN A 254 -0.53 18.99 27.17
CA ASN A 254 -1.91 18.59 26.92
C ASN A 254 -2.45 17.70 28.05
N THR A 255 -1.64 16.78 28.58
CA THR A 255 -2.02 15.94 29.73
C THR A 255 -2.18 16.75 31.00
N GLU A 256 -1.30 17.74 31.23
CA GLU A 256 -1.41 18.64 32.38
C GLU A 256 -2.66 19.52 32.29
N LYS A 257 -2.92 20.11 31.12
CA LYS A 257 -4.16 20.86 30.86
C LYS A 257 -5.40 20.00 31.06
N ALA A 258 -5.40 18.78 30.52
CA ALA A 258 -6.52 17.85 30.70
C ALA A 258 -6.71 17.45 32.16
N PHE A 259 -5.63 17.21 32.90
CA PHE A 259 -5.69 16.92 34.34
C PHE A 259 -6.25 18.09 35.14
N ASN A 260 -5.73 19.30 34.92
CA ASN A 260 -6.18 20.52 35.59
C ASN A 260 -7.65 20.83 35.26
N GLU A 261 -8.06 20.64 34.01
CA GLU A 261 -9.44 20.83 33.59
C GLU A 261 -10.37 19.79 34.23
N THR A 262 -9.95 18.52 34.30
CA THR A 262 -10.71 17.48 34.99
C THR A 262 -10.83 17.77 36.49
N ALA A 263 -9.76 18.28 37.12
CA ALA A 263 -9.77 18.68 38.53
C ALA A 263 -10.71 19.86 38.78
N ARG A 264 -10.65 20.90 37.93
CA ARG A 264 -11.56 22.06 37.96
C ARG A 264 -13.02 21.63 37.85
N LEU A 265 -13.33 20.76 36.89
CA LEU A 265 -14.68 20.25 36.67
C LEU A 265 -15.19 19.38 37.84
N MET A 266 -14.31 18.58 38.47
CA MET A 266 -14.66 17.82 39.68
C MET A 266 -14.99 18.74 40.87
N GLU A 267 -14.32 19.88 41.00
CA GLU A 267 -14.56 20.86 42.07
C GLU A 267 -15.93 21.55 41.93
N VAL A 268 -16.34 21.88 40.70
CA VAL A 268 -17.66 22.50 40.42
C VAL A 268 -18.81 21.55 40.79
N GLY A 269 -18.61 20.24 40.61
CA GLY A 269 -19.61 19.21 40.90
C GLY A 269 -20.78 19.20 39.92
N LEU A 270 -21.39 18.02 39.74
CA LEU A 270 -22.55 17.85 38.86
C LEU A 270 -23.83 18.29 39.58
N LYS A 271 -24.53 19.28 39.06
CA LYS A 271 -25.84 19.72 39.58
C LYS A 271 -26.96 19.10 38.75
N LEU A 272 -27.94 18.51 39.44
CA LEU A 272 -29.07 17.81 38.82
C LEU A 272 -30.42 18.55 39.00
N ASP A 273 -30.44 19.65 39.76
CA ASP A 273 -31.65 20.43 39.99
C ASP A 273 -31.95 21.36 38.80
N ILE A 274 -33.12 21.18 38.21
CA ILE A 274 -33.62 21.93 37.05
C ILE A 274 -33.77 23.43 37.36
N THR A 275 -34.12 23.78 38.60
CA THR A 275 -34.32 25.18 39.00
C THR A 275 -33.00 25.93 39.10
N GLU A 276 -31.94 25.25 39.54
CA GLU A 276 -30.58 25.80 39.59
C GLU A 276 -29.98 25.90 38.19
N ILE A 277 -30.16 24.90 37.33
CA ILE A 277 -29.66 24.89 35.95
C ILE A 277 -30.26 26.03 35.14
N LYS A 278 -31.55 26.35 35.32
CA LYS A 278 -32.20 27.47 34.61
C LYS A 278 -31.65 28.85 34.99
N ARG A 279 -30.97 28.97 36.13
CA ARG A 279 -30.39 30.23 36.63
C ARG A 279 -28.90 30.38 36.29
N MET A 280 -28.28 29.33 35.74
CA MET A 280 -26.86 29.30 35.41
C MET A 280 -26.54 30.16 34.18
N LYS A 281 -25.32 30.70 34.16
CA LYS A 281 -24.81 31.43 32.98
C LYS A 281 -24.27 30.43 31.95
N SER A 282 -24.05 30.92 30.73
CA SER A 282 -23.63 30.06 29.61
C SER A 282 -22.34 29.28 29.87
N ASP A 283 -21.41 29.81 30.64
CA ASP A 283 -20.14 29.13 30.91
C ASP A 283 -20.30 28.04 31.97
N ASP A 284 -21.09 28.29 33.02
CA ASP A 284 -21.48 27.27 34.00
C ASP A 284 -22.23 26.09 33.33
N LEU A 285 -23.07 26.38 32.34
CA LEU A 285 -23.79 25.35 31.57
C LEU A 285 -22.86 24.50 30.69
N LYS A 286 -21.79 25.08 30.15
CA LYS A 286 -20.78 24.31 29.40
C LYS A 286 -20.04 23.35 30.32
N ASP A 287 -19.64 23.82 31.50
CA ASP A 287 -18.97 22.99 32.52
C ASP A 287 -19.88 21.82 32.96
N GLN A 288 -21.18 22.08 33.18
CA GLN A 288 -22.16 21.03 33.50
C GLN A 288 -22.36 20.04 32.34
N LEU A 289 -22.36 20.52 31.09
CA LEU A 289 -22.49 19.67 29.91
C LEU A 289 -21.28 18.74 29.75
N GLU A 290 -20.07 19.25 29.96
CA GLU A 290 -18.83 18.49 29.84
C GLU A 290 -18.70 17.43 30.95
N MET A 291 -19.05 17.79 32.19
CA MET A 291 -19.19 16.85 33.31
C MET A 291 -20.21 15.74 33.02
N HIS A 292 -21.37 16.09 32.47
CA HIS A 292 -22.41 15.12 32.12
C HIS A 292 -21.94 14.16 31.01
N GLN A 293 -21.20 14.65 30.01
CA GLN A 293 -20.59 13.82 28.96
C GLN A 293 -19.56 12.83 29.54
N GLN A 294 -18.67 13.30 30.43
CA GLN A 294 -17.68 12.43 31.08
C GLN A 294 -18.34 11.33 31.94
N HIS A 295 -19.42 11.65 32.67
CA HIS A 295 -20.19 10.66 33.43
C HIS A 295 -20.92 9.66 32.52
N ARG A 296 -21.50 10.11 31.41
CA ARG A 296 -22.15 9.25 30.40
C ARG A 296 -21.14 8.26 29.80
N ASP A 297 -19.96 8.74 29.42
CA ASP A 297 -18.92 7.92 28.79
C ASP A 297 -18.32 6.89 29.75
N LYS A 298 -18.08 7.26 31.02
CA LYS A 298 -17.70 6.32 32.08
C LYS A 298 -18.76 5.23 32.29
N LYS A 299 -20.05 5.60 32.28
CA LYS A 299 -21.16 4.64 32.39
C LYS A 299 -21.21 3.69 31.20
N ILE A 300 -20.97 4.18 29.97
CA ILE A 300 -20.89 3.36 28.75
C ILE A 300 -19.69 2.40 28.82
N LEU A 301 -18.52 2.85 29.29
CA LEU A 301 -17.34 2.00 29.45
C LEU A 301 -17.58 0.87 30.47
N MET A 302 -18.19 1.19 31.62
CA MET A 302 -18.56 0.21 32.65
C MET A 302 -19.55 -0.84 32.13
N LEU A 303 -20.51 -0.42 31.30
CA LEU A 303 -21.48 -1.32 30.67
C LEU A 303 -20.85 -2.20 29.59
N LYS A 304 -19.85 -1.71 28.86
CA LYS A 304 -19.10 -2.50 27.86
C LYS A 304 -18.15 -3.51 28.53
N GLY A 305 -17.50 -3.16 29.64
CA GLY A 305 -16.66 -4.08 30.41
C GLY A 305 -17.42 -5.27 31.00
N LYS A 306 -18.68 -5.06 31.44
CA LYS A 306 -19.55 -6.14 31.94
C LYS A 306 -20.06 -7.10 30.85
N LYS A 307 -19.95 -6.74 29.56
CA LYS A 307 -20.39 -7.60 28.44
C LYS A 307 -19.30 -8.58 27.96
N CYS A 308 -18.10 -8.58 28.55
CA CYS A 308 -16.99 -9.46 28.16
C CYS A 308 -16.85 -10.72 29.04
N THR A 309 -17.76 -10.94 29.99
CA THR A 309 -17.82 -12.18 30.81
C THR A 309 -19.15 -12.90 30.55
N ARG A 310 -19.26 -13.54 29.39
CA ARG A 310 -20.12 -14.69 29.14
C ARG A 310 -19.76 -15.33 27.81
#